data_AF-A0A484CD46-F1
#
_entry.id   AF-A0A484CD46-F1
#
_cell.length_a   1.000
_cell.length_b   1.000
_cell.length_c   1.000
_cell.angle_alpha   90.00
_cell.angle_beta   90.00
_cell.angle_gamma   90.00
#
_symmetry.space_group_name_H-M   'P 1'
#
loop_
_entity.id
_entity.type
_entity.pdbx_description
1 polymer ?
#
loop_
_entity_poly.entity_id
_entity_poly.type
_entity_poly.pdbx_seq_one_letter_code
_entity_poly.pdbx_strand_id
1 'polypeptide(L)'
;MVRIASALGLVMFSVALLILSLISYVSIKKDFLLSTPRYGPNGGPRMSMFHAGFRERPPRKPDLSSQLALKYLDPAFTPLTNALSEDMQNSSKWTYNSSAFLQLKKEISQYIDIPHNFTLIRDSVRIGQLMHYDYSSHKYVFSIGENFHSLLPAVSPILNKHYNVCAVVGNSGILTGSRCGAQIEKFDFVFRCNFAPTEIFKKDVGRRTNMTTFNPSILEKYYNNLLTVQDRNNFFLSLKKLDGAILWIPAFFFHTSATVTRTLVDFFVEHRGQLKVQLAWPGNIMQYVNSYWKTKQLSPKRLSTGILMYTLASSMCDQIHLYGFWPFGWDPNTGKELPYHYYDKKGTKFTTKWQESHQLPAEFKLLYKMHTEGLLKLSLSHCA
;
A
#
# COMPACT_ATOMS: atom_id res chain seq x y z
N MET A 1 -13.78 -65.28 18.24
CA MET A 1 -13.71 -64.31 19.36
C MET A 1 -12.73 -63.13 19.12
N VAL A 2 -11.69 -63.26 18.28
CA VAL A 2 -10.67 -62.18 18.10
C VAL A 2 -11.15 -60.95 17.31
N ARG A 3 -12.12 -61.07 16.39
CA ARG A 3 -12.63 -59.93 15.59
C ARG A 3 -13.59 -58.99 16.33
N ILE A 4 -14.26 -59.46 17.38
CA ILE A 4 -15.23 -58.66 18.14
C ILE A 4 -14.52 -57.74 19.14
N ALA A 5 -13.39 -58.19 19.71
CA ALA A 5 -12.58 -57.39 20.63
C ALA A 5 -11.94 -56.15 19.97
N SER A 6 -11.59 -56.24 18.68
CA SER A 6 -10.99 -55.13 17.92
C SER A 6 -12.02 -54.04 17.58
N ALA A 7 -13.26 -54.41 17.25
CA ALA A 7 -14.33 -53.46 16.98
C ALA A 7 -14.78 -52.72 18.25
N LEU A 8 -14.86 -53.42 19.39
CA LEU A 8 -15.15 -52.81 20.69
C LEU A 8 -14.05 -51.80 21.10
N GLY A 9 -12.77 -52.12 20.85
CA GLY A 9 -11.67 -51.18 21.11
C GLY A 9 -11.75 -49.88 20.31
N LEU A 10 -12.10 -49.97 19.02
CA LEU A 10 -12.27 -48.81 18.12
C LEU A 10 -13.48 -47.94 18.50
N VAL A 11 -14.58 -48.56 18.91
CA VAL A 11 -15.77 -47.84 19.39
C VAL A 11 -15.47 -47.12 20.70
N MET A 12 -14.81 -47.79 21.66
CA MET A 12 -14.44 -47.18 22.93
C MET A 12 -13.46 -46.01 22.75
N PHE A 13 -12.51 -46.12 21.81
CA PHE A 13 -11.60 -45.03 21.47
C PHE A 13 -12.32 -43.83 20.84
N SER A 14 -13.29 -44.09 19.96
CA SER A 14 -14.08 -43.03 19.31
C SER A 14 -14.98 -42.30 20.30
N VAL A 15 -15.59 -43.03 21.24
CA VAL A 15 -16.40 -42.46 22.33
C VAL A 15 -15.53 -41.62 23.28
N ALA A 16 -14.32 -42.08 23.61
CA ALA A 16 -13.39 -41.32 24.44
C ALA A 16 -12.96 -39.99 23.79
N LEU A 17 -12.71 -39.99 22.47
CA LEU A 17 -12.38 -38.76 21.73
C LEU A 17 -13.55 -37.76 21.69
N LEU A 18 -14.79 -38.25 21.54
CA LEU A 18 -15.98 -37.40 21.59
C LEU A 18 -16.19 -36.79 22.99
N ILE A 19 -15.97 -37.56 24.05
CA ILE A 19 -16.07 -37.06 25.43
C ILE A 19 -14.98 -35.99 25.69
N LEU A 20 -13.74 -36.22 25.27
CA LEU A 20 -12.66 -35.24 25.42
C LEU A 20 -12.92 -33.96 24.61
N SER A 21 -13.48 -34.09 23.41
CA SER A 21 -13.92 -32.95 22.59
C SER A 21 -15.03 -32.15 23.28
N LEU A 22 -16.01 -32.83 23.89
CA LEU A 22 -17.11 -32.20 24.60
C LEU A 22 -16.63 -31.49 25.87
N ILE A 23 -15.72 -32.09 26.63
CA ILE A 23 -15.10 -31.47 27.82
C ILE A 23 -14.30 -30.23 27.42
N SER A 24 -13.53 -30.30 26.32
CA SER A 24 -12.79 -29.15 25.79
C SER A 24 -13.73 -28.02 25.35
N TYR A 25 -14.81 -28.35 24.64
CA TYR A 25 -15.83 -27.39 24.22
C TYR A 25 -16.56 -26.74 25.41
N VAL A 26 -16.90 -27.50 26.43
CA VAL A 26 -17.58 -26.99 27.64
C VAL A 26 -16.63 -26.13 28.49
N SER A 27 -15.34 -26.48 28.59
CA SER A 27 -14.34 -25.61 29.24
C SER A 27 -14.17 -24.28 28.52
N ILE A 28 -14.04 -24.30 27.19
CA ILE A 28 -13.94 -23.08 26.36
C ILE A 28 -15.20 -22.20 26.52
N LYS A 29 -16.39 -22.82 26.59
CA LYS A 29 -17.65 -22.08 26.74
C LYS A 29 -17.87 -21.55 28.17
N LYS A 30 -17.35 -22.22 29.18
CA LYS A 30 -17.38 -21.76 30.58
C LYS A 30 -16.52 -20.51 30.78
N ASP A 31 -15.36 -20.43 30.12
CA ASP A 31 -14.52 -19.23 30.09
C ASP A 31 -15.20 -18.06 29.36
N PHE A 32 -16.10 -18.35 28.42
CA PHE A 32 -16.87 -17.34 27.68
C PHE A 32 -18.11 -16.80 28.42
N LEU A 33 -18.68 -17.57 29.37
CA LEU A 33 -19.93 -17.21 30.05
C LEU A 33 -19.73 -16.50 31.41
N LEU A 34 -18.55 -16.59 32.02
CA LEU A 34 -18.27 -15.99 33.34
C LEU A 34 -17.67 -14.57 33.28
N SER A 35 -17.66 -13.93 32.12
CA SER A 35 -17.17 -12.56 31.95
C SER A 35 -18.29 -11.62 31.45
N THR A 36 -19.25 -11.32 32.33
CA THR A 36 -20.18 -10.19 32.12
C THR A 36 -19.49 -8.85 32.46
N PRO A 37 -19.41 -7.86 31.54
CA PRO A 37 -18.97 -6.52 31.88
C PRO A 37 -20.14 -5.70 32.43
N ARG A 38 -19.98 -5.10 33.62
CA ARG A 38 -20.83 -3.99 34.07
C ARG A 38 -20.45 -2.73 33.28
N TYR A 39 -21.40 -2.14 32.56
CA TYR A 39 -21.24 -0.88 31.85
C TYR A 39 -21.36 0.31 32.81
N GLY A 40 -20.32 1.15 32.86
CA GLY A 40 -20.39 2.55 33.33
C GLY A 40 -20.26 3.49 32.13
N PRO A 41 -20.81 4.73 32.18
CA PRO A 41 -20.86 5.61 31.03
C PRO A 41 -19.50 6.28 30.79
N ASN A 42 -19.10 6.36 29.51
CA ASN A 42 -17.87 6.94 28.93
C ASN A 42 -16.65 6.00 28.79
N GLY A 43 -16.35 5.60 27.54
CA GLY A 43 -15.03 5.08 27.16
C GLY A 43 -15.05 4.03 26.04
N GLY A 44 -14.35 4.29 24.93
CA GLY A 44 -14.20 3.37 23.79
C GLY A 44 -13.36 2.12 24.08
N PRO A 45 -13.34 1.13 23.17
CA PRO A 45 -12.86 -0.21 23.47
C PRO A 45 -11.33 -0.28 23.62
N ARG A 46 -10.88 -0.66 24.83
CA ARG A 46 -9.51 -1.11 25.12
C ARG A 46 -9.39 -2.60 24.76
N MET A 47 -8.41 -2.92 23.91
CA MET A 47 -7.94 -4.30 23.68
C MET A 47 -6.98 -4.72 24.79
N SER A 48 -7.28 -5.85 25.44
CA SER A 48 -6.40 -6.55 26.37
C SER A 48 -5.28 -7.24 25.59
N MET A 49 -4.02 -6.83 25.78
CA MET A 49 -2.86 -7.65 25.43
C MET A 49 -2.28 -8.26 26.69
N PHE A 50 -2.07 -9.57 26.66
CA PHE A 50 -1.32 -10.31 27.68
C PHE A 50 0.12 -9.79 27.73
N HIS A 51 0.51 -9.18 28.85
CA HIS A 51 1.90 -8.85 29.16
C HIS A 51 2.58 -10.06 29.79
N ALA A 52 3.54 -10.66 29.07
CA ALA A 52 4.65 -11.37 29.71
C ALA A 52 5.64 -10.32 30.22
N GLY A 53 5.88 -10.31 31.52
CA GLY A 53 6.63 -9.28 32.22
C GLY A 53 8.11 -9.25 31.85
N PHE A 54 8.62 -8.04 31.60
CA PHE A 54 10.02 -7.70 31.83
C PHE A 54 10.08 -6.42 32.65
N ARG A 55 10.81 -6.53 33.76
CA ARG A 55 10.95 -5.56 34.85
C ARG A 55 11.79 -4.35 34.39
N GLU A 56 11.25 -3.15 34.54
CA GLU A 56 11.92 -1.88 34.25
C GLU A 56 13.13 -1.62 35.17
N ARG A 57 14.19 -1.04 34.61
CA ARG A 57 15.28 -0.35 35.33
C ARG A 57 15.42 1.08 34.75
N PRO A 58 15.83 2.08 35.55
CA PRO A 58 15.66 3.52 35.28
C PRO A 58 16.65 4.09 34.25
N PRO A 59 16.46 5.34 33.75
CA PRO A 59 17.00 5.77 32.47
C PRO A 59 18.50 6.09 32.56
N ARG A 60 19.27 5.59 31.59
CA ARG A 60 20.65 6.05 31.31
C ARG A 60 20.64 7.02 30.12
N LYS A 61 21.53 8.01 30.22
CA LYS A 61 21.85 9.09 29.26
C LYS A 61 22.00 8.59 27.81
N PRO A 62 21.80 9.45 26.79
CA PRO A 62 21.82 9.05 25.38
C PRO A 62 23.16 8.43 25.01
N ASP A 63 23.09 7.20 24.51
CA ASP A 63 24.25 6.40 24.14
C ASP A 63 24.78 6.78 22.76
N LEU A 64 26.09 7.01 22.70
CA LEU A 64 26.89 7.39 21.53
C LEU A 64 26.91 6.29 20.44
N SER A 65 26.34 5.12 20.75
CA SER A 65 26.29 3.91 19.91
C SER A 65 25.37 4.01 18.68
N SER A 66 24.40 4.93 18.69
CA SER A 66 23.50 5.16 17.56
C SER A 66 24.19 5.77 16.34
N GLN A 67 25.28 6.50 16.53
CA GLN A 67 26.10 7.07 15.44
C GLN A 67 27.07 6.04 14.83
N LEU A 68 27.55 5.07 15.63
CA LEU A 68 28.49 4.05 15.15
C LEU A 68 27.80 2.98 14.29
N ALA A 69 26.53 2.65 14.57
CA ALA A 69 25.79 1.64 13.82
C ALA A 69 25.52 2.02 12.36
N LEU A 70 25.55 3.32 12.03
CA LEU A 70 25.42 3.83 10.66
C LEU A 70 26.66 3.56 9.79
N LYS A 71 27.81 3.24 10.40
CA LYS A 71 29.09 3.07 9.69
C LYS A 71 29.27 1.69 9.04
N TYR A 72 28.39 0.74 9.35
CA TYR A 72 28.52 -0.67 8.93
C TYR A 72 27.52 -1.12 7.85
N LEU A 73 26.71 -0.21 7.30
CA LEU A 73 25.83 -0.50 6.17
C LEU A 73 26.46 0.07 4.89
N ASP A 74 27.10 -0.80 4.11
CA ASP A 74 27.55 -0.60 2.72
C ASP A 74 28.62 0.51 2.48
N PRO A 75 29.82 0.19 1.94
CA PRO A 75 30.83 1.19 1.57
C PRO A 75 30.37 2.21 0.50
N ALA A 76 29.26 1.94 -0.22
CA ALA A 76 28.62 2.90 -1.13
C ALA A 76 27.74 3.96 -0.42
N PHE A 77 27.65 3.88 0.91
CA PHE A 77 26.89 4.78 1.78
C PHE A 77 27.76 5.98 2.18
N THR A 78 28.01 6.89 1.23
CA THR A 78 28.30 8.29 1.59
C THR A 78 27.26 8.74 2.62
N PRO A 79 27.64 9.43 3.71
CA PRO A 79 26.69 9.81 4.75
C PRO A 79 25.60 10.67 4.11
N LEU A 80 24.44 10.06 3.87
CA LEU A 80 23.24 10.70 3.32
C LEU A 80 22.94 11.98 4.11
N THR A 81 23.30 12.00 5.40
CA THR A 81 23.13 13.12 6.32
C THR A 81 23.79 14.41 5.84
N ASN A 82 25.03 14.42 5.35
CA ASN A 82 25.71 15.69 5.03
C ASN A 82 25.22 16.26 3.69
N ALA A 83 25.10 15.41 2.66
CA ALA A 83 24.59 15.82 1.35
C ALA A 83 23.10 16.20 1.38
N LEU A 84 22.26 15.47 2.14
CA LEU A 84 20.86 15.87 2.36
C LEU A 84 20.77 17.17 3.14
N SER A 85 21.62 17.41 4.14
CA SER A 85 21.55 18.63 4.96
C SER A 85 21.85 19.90 4.17
N GLU A 86 22.87 19.88 3.31
CA GLU A 86 23.25 21.05 2.48
C GLU A 86 22.22 21.35 1.37
N ASP A 87 21.69 20.33 0.72
CA ASP A 87 20.65 20.48 -0.32
C ASP A 87 19.28 20.83 0.27
N MET A 88 18.91 20.28 1.43
CA MET A 88 17.65 20.60 2.10
C MET A 88 17.61 22.03 2.65
N GLN A 89 18.75 22.56 3.10
CA GLN A 89 18.89 24.00 3.42
C GLN A 89 18.68 24.89 2.18
N ASN A 90 18.88 24.36 0.97
CA ASN A 90 18.62 25.03 -0.31
C ASN A 90 17.25 24.67 -0.93
N SER A 91 16.27 24.14 -0.19
CA SER A 91 14.94 23.77 -0.75
C SER A 91 14.18 24.93 -1.43
N SER A 92 14.56 26.18 -1.17
CA SER A 92 14.10 27.39 -1.87
C SER A 92 14.65 27.53 -3.30
N LYS A 93 15.60 26.69 -3.74
CA LYS A 93 16.26 26.73 -5.05
C LYS A 93 15.85 25.62 -6.02
N TRP A 94 14.91 24.74 -5.66
CA TRP A 94 14.46 23.73 -6.63
C TRP A 94 13.85 24.39 -7.85
N THR A 95 14.36 24.07 -9.03
CA THR A 95 13.88 24.59 -10.31
C THR A 95 13.39 23.45 -11.19
N TYR A 96 12.24 23.67 -11.83
CA TYR A 96 11.65 22.67 -12.70
C TYR A 96 12.37 22.66 -14.06
N ASN A 97 12.87 21.50 -14.47
CA ASN A 97 13.48 21.32 -15.78
C ASN A 97 12.49 20.62 -16.72
N SER A 98 11.65 21.42 -17.39
CA SER A 98 10.60 20.91 -18.28
C SER A 98 11.15 20.14 -19.48
N SER A 99 12.29 20.55 -20.02
CA SER A 99 12.92 19.87 -21.16
C SER A 99 13.42 18.48 -20.79
N ALA A 100 14.09 18.35 -19.63
CA ALA A 100 14.54 17.06 -19.14
C ALA A 100 13.35 16.14 -18.78
N PHE A 101 12.28 16.69 -18.19
CA PHE A 101 11.10 15.90 -17.87
C PHE A 101 10.35 15.45 -19.13
N LEU A 102 10.26 16.28 -20.16
CA LEU A 102 9.69 15.87 -21.45
C LEU A 102 10.51 14.75 -22.11
N GLN A 103 11.84 14.80 -22.00
CA GLN A 103 12.70 13.72 -22.47
C GLN A 103 12.47 12.42 -21.67
N LEU A 104 12.34 12.51 -20.35
CA LEU A 104 11.98 11.37 -19.49
C LEU A 104 10.65 10.73 -19.91
N LYS A 105 9.62 11.54 -20.20
CA LYS A 105 8.32 11.07 -20.71
C LYS A 105 8.48 10.29 -22.01
N LYS A 106 9.29 10.81 -22.95
CA LYS A 106 9.60 10.12 -24.21
C LYS A 106 10.31 8.79 -23.98
N GLU A 107 11.29 8.74 -23.09
CA GLU A 107 12.00 7.51 -22.75
C GLU A 107 11.05 6.46 -22.15
N ILE A 108 10.20 6.83 -21.19
CA ILE A 108 9.22 5.90 -20.61
C ILE A 108 8.27 5.36 -21.69
N SER A 109 7.82 6.21 -22.62
CA SER A 109 6.89 5.82 -23.68
C SER A 109 7.47 4.80 -24.67
N GLN A 110 8.79 4.66 -24.75
CA GLN A 110 9.44 3.63 -25.57
C GLN A 110 9.30 2.21 -24.97
N TYR A 111 9.05 2.12 -23.66
CA TYR A 111 8.91 0.83 -22.96
C TYR A 111 7.45 0.44 -22.75
N ILE A 112 6.58 1.41 -22.49
CA ILE A 112 5.16 1.17 -22.18
C ILE A 112 4.28 2.31 -22.67
N ASP A 113 3.27 1.96 -23.47
CA ASP A 113 2.14 2.84 -23.77
C ASP A 113 1.20 2.86 -22.57
N ILE A 114 1.43 3.81 -21.65
CA ILE A 114 0.68 3.91 -20.40
C ILE A 114 -0.83 4.12 -20.66
N PRO A 115 -1.28 5.06 -21.51
CA PRO A 115 -2.70 5.21 -21.82
C PRO A 115 -3.41 3.89 -22.16
N HIS A 116 -2.80 3.03 -22.98
CA HIS A 116 -3.42 1.75 -23.38
C HIS A 116 -3.17 0.60 -22.39
N ASN A 117 -2.10 0.64 -21.59
CA ASN A 117 -1.77 -0.41 -20.61
C ASN A 117 -2.22 -0.07 -19.17
N PHE A 118 -2.78 1.11 -18.94
CA PHE A 118 -3.22 1.56 -17.62
C PHE A 118 -4.28 0.64 -17.01
N THR A 119 -5.15 0.08 -17.84
CA THR A 119 -6.19 -0.87 -17.47
C THR A 119 -6.44 -1.81 -18.62
N LEU A 120 -6.76 -3.07 -18.31
CA LEU A 120 -7.46 -3.92 -19.25
C LEU A 120 -8.79 -3.25 -19.64
N ILE A 121 -9.14 -3.37 -20.90
CA ILE A 121 -10.44 -2.96 -21.45
C ILE A 121 -11.21 -4.20 -21.88
N ARG A 122 -12.53 -4.09 -22.02
CA ARG A 122 -13.42 -5.22 -22.36
C ARG A 122 -12.94 -5.98 -23.60
N ASP A 123 -12.46 -5.27 -24.62
CA ASP A 123 -12.06 -5.88 -25.89
C ASP A 123 -10.65 -6.49 -25.86
N SER A 124 -9.84 -6.15 -24.84
CA SER A 124 -8.47 -6.67 -24.69
C SER A 124 -8.41 -8.06 -24.05
N VAL A 125 -9.51 -8.54 -23.46
CA VAL A 125 -9.57 -9.84 -22.79
C VAL A 125 -10.85 -10.59 -23.11
N ARG A 126 -10.76 -11.92 -23.12
CA ARG A 126 -11.90 -12.81 -23.38
C ARG A 126 -12.38 -13.47 -22.10
N ILE A 127 -13.68 -13.74 -22.02
CA ILE A 127 -14.23 -14.62 -20.98
C ILE A 127 -13.56 -16.00 -21.11
N GLY A 128 -13.16 -16.57 -19.98
CA GLY A 128 -12.40 -17.81 -19.89
C GLY A 128 -10.87 -17.64 -20.02
N GLN A 129 -10.37 -16.48 -20.46
CA GLN A 129 -8.92 -16.23 -20.59
C GLN A 129 -8.20 -16.43 -19.26
N LEU A 130 -7.05 -17.11 -19.30
CA LEU A 130 -6.20 -17.33 -18.14
C LEU A 130 -5.15 -16.22 -18.05
N MET A 131 -5.21 -15.44 -16.97
CA MET A 131 -4.21 -14.43 -16.62
C MET A 131 -3.17 -15.01 -15.67
N HIS A 132 -1.90 -14.65 -15.88
CA HIS A 132 -0.80 -14.99 -14.98
C HIS A 132 -0.48 -13.80 -14.06
N TYR A 133 0.44 -14.01 -13.12
CA TYR A 133 0.81 -13.00 -12.13
C TYR A 133 2.26 -12.55 -12.27
N ASP A 134 2.51 -11.24 -12.36
CA ASP A 134 3.85 -10.67 -12.64
C ASP A 134 4.94 -11.10 -11.64
N TYR A 135 4.58 -11.26 -10.36
CA TYR A 135 5.51 -11.58 -9.29
C TYR A 135 5.26 -12.98 -8.69
N SER A 136 4.64 -13.90 -9.43
CA SER A 136 4.44 -15.27 -8.95
C SER A 136 4.85 -16.29 -10.01
N SER A 137 5.00 -17.55 -9.58
CA SER A 137 5.27 -18.65 -10.51
C SER A 137 4.18 -18.75 -11.58
N HIS A 138 4.58 -19.06 -12.82
CA HIS A 138 3.69 -19.15 -13.97
C HIS A 138 2.56 -20.20 -13.82
N LYS A 139 2.70 -21.14 -12.88
CA LYS A 139 1.66 -22.13 -12.55
C LYS A 139 0.37 -21.52 -11.99
N TYR A 140 0.44 -20.32 -11.42
CA TYR A 140 -0.73 -19.65 -10.87
C TYR A 140 -1.46 -18.90 -11.97
N VAL A 141 -2.77 -19.15 -12.08
CA VAL A 141 -3.64 -18.56 -13.09
C VAL A 141 -4.92 -17.99 -12.48
N PHE A 142 -5.50 -17.00 -13.15
CA PHE A 142 -6.82 -16.46 -12.87
C PHE A 142 -7.66 -16.49 -14.14
N SER A 143 -8.78 -17.21 -14.15
CA SER A 143 -9.71 -17.20 -15.28
C SER A 143 -10.62 -15.98 -15.21
N ILE A 144 -10.66 -15.20 -16.30
CA ILE A 144 -11.57 -14.05 -16.47
C ILE A 144 -13.01 -14.54 -16.61
N GLY A 145 -13.82 -14.33 -15.58
CA GLY A 145 -15.27 -14.61 -15.63
C GLY A 145 -16.08 -13.43 -16.18
N GLU A 146 -17.37 -13.68 -16.45
CA GLU A 146 -18.31 -12.66 -16.95
C GLU A 146 -18.40 -11.43 -16.02
N ASN A 147 -18.50 -11.67 -14.72
CA ASN A 147 -18.55 -10.59 -13.72
C ASN A 147 -17.33 -9.68 -13.81
N PHE A 148 -16.11 -10.25 -13.84
CA PHE A 148 -14.88 -9.46 -13.97
C PHE A 148 -14.85 -8.69 -15.30
N HIS A 149 -15.14 -9.37 -16.40
CA HIS A 149 -15.17 -8.77 -17.75
C HIS A 149 -16.12 -7.57 -17.81
N SER A 150 -17.29 -7.69 -17.18
CA SER A 150 -18.31 -6.65 -17.16
C SER A 150 -17.93 -5.40 -16.34
N LEU A 151 -16.93 -5.50 -15.45
CA LEU A 151 -16.38 -4.37 -14.68
C LEU A 151 -15.27 -3.62 -15.41
N LEU A 152 -14.77 -4.16 -16.53
CA LEU A 152 -13.74 -3.48 -17.32
C LEU A 152 -14.33 -2.27 -18.07
N PRO A 153 -13.57 -1.17 -18.16
CA PRO A 153 -13.99 -0.04 -18.96
C PRO A 153 -13.91 -0.37 -20.45
N ALA A 154 -14.71 0.35 -21.26
CA ALA A 154 -14.65 0.22 -22.72
C ALA A 154 -13.37 0.90 -23.28
N VAL A 155 -12.96 2.01 -22.68
CA VAL A 155 -11.75 2.76 -23.02
C VAL A 155 -10.98 3.11 -21.76
N SER A 156 -9.67 3.31 -21.87
CA SER A 156 -8.85 3.70 -20.73
C SER A 156 -9.35 5.04 -20.14
N PRO A 157 -9.54 5.14 -18.81
CA PRO A 157 -10.04 6.36 -18.16
C PRO A 157 -9.04 7.54 -18.23
N ILE A 158 -7.79 7.25 -18.60
CA ILE A 158 -6.72 8.26 -18.74
C ILE A 158 -6.42 8.60 -20.21
N LEU A 159 -7.15 8.01 -21.17
CA LEU A 159 -6.94 8.31 -22.59
C LEU A 159 -7.23 9.78 -22.86
N ASN A 160 -6.29 10.46 -23.51
CA ASN A 160 -6.35 11.90 -23.80
C ASN A 160 -6.53 12.79 -22.55
N LYS A 161 -6.14 12.31 -21.36
CA LYS A 161 -6.14 13.11 -20.14
C LYS A 161 -4.79 13.78 -19.93
N HIS A 162 -4.85 15.03 -19.52
CA HIS A 162 -3.69 15.86 -19.29
C HIS A 162 -3.95 16.78 -18.11
N TYR A 163 -2.95 16.92 -17.25
CA TYR A 163 -2.98 17.72 -16.03
C TYR A 163 -1.67 18.50 -15.93
N ASN A 164 -1.75 19.75 -15.46
CA ASN A 164 -0.56 20.59 -15.37
C ASN A 164 0.34 20.10 -14.22
N VAL A 165 -0.07 20.31 -12.97
CA VAL A 165 0.74 19.92 -11.81
C VAL A 165 0.06 18.81 -11.01
N CYS A 166 0.76 17.69 -10.86
CA CYS A 166 0.27 16.53 -10.13
C CYS A 166 1.04 16.30 -8.83
N ALA A 167 0.34 15.78 -7.82
CA ALA A 167 0.95 15.25 -6.61
C ALA A 167 0.86 13.73 -6.57
N VAL A 168 1.98 13.06 -6.29
CA VAL A 168 2.00 11.65 -5.92
C VAL A 168 2.33 11.54 -4.44
N VAL A 169 1.40 10.97 -3.68
CA VAL A 169 1.49 10.86 -2.22
C VAL A 169 1.78 9.40 -1.85
N GLY A 170 3.02 9.15 -1.47
CA GLY A 170 3.45 7.95 -0.78
C GLY A 170 3.00 7.94 0.68
N ASN A 171 3.30 6.86 1.39
CA ASN A 171 2.69 6.62 2.71
C ASN A 171 3.64 6.86 3.88
N SER A 172 4.86 7.37 3.66
CA SER A 172 5.89 7.50 4.71
C SER A 172 5.43 8.33 5.92
N GLY A 173 5.91 7.94 7.10
CA GLY A 173 5.75 8.68 8.35
C GLY A 173 6.23 10.13 8.32
N ILE A 174 7.11 10.51 7.37
CA ILE A 174 7.59 11.90 7.19
C ILE A 174 6.46 12.92 6.99
N LEU A 175 5.28 12.47 6.56
CA LEU A 175 4.13 13.36 6.42
C LEU A 175 3.52 13.78 7.76
N THR A 176 3.77 13.04 8.84
CA THR A 176 3.17 13.30 10.15
C THR A 176 3.60 14.66 10.69
N GLY A 177 2.65 15.59 10.86
CA GLY A 177 2.91 16.95 11.31
C GLY A 177 3.46 17.90 10.24
N SER A 178 3.60 17.44 9.00
CA SER A 178 4.13 18.24 7.88
C SER A 178 3.25 19.40 7.45
N ARG A 179 1.94 19.37 7.79
CA ARG A 179 0.94 20.35 7.35
C ARG A 179 0.81 20.53 5.83
N CYS A 180 1.29 19.56 5.05
CA CYS A 180 1.26 19.63 3.59
C CYS A 180 -0.13 19.46 2.96
N GLY A 181 -1.18 19.19 3.75
CA GLY A 181 -2.50 18.91 3.23
C GLY A 181 -3.09 20.04 2.40
N ALA A 182 -2.96 21.29 2.86
CA ALA A 182 -3.47 22.44 2.13
C ALA A 182 -2.72 22.68 0.80
N GLN A 183 -1.44 22.32 0.72
CA GLN A 183 -0.68 22.39 -0.53
C GLN A 183 -1.06 21.24 -1.47
N ILE A 184 -1.18 20.02 -0.96
CA ILE A 184 -1.57 18.82 -1.74
C ILE A 184 -2.95 19.00 -2.40
N GLU A 185 -3.89 19.70 -1.75
CA GLU A 185 -5.23 19.91 -2.32
C GLU A 185 -5.25 20.86 -3.54
N LYS A 186 -4.21 21.68 -3.73
CA LYS A 186 -4.10 22.64 -4.84
C LYS A 186 -3.67 22.01 -6.16
N PHE A 187 -3.11 20.80 -6.15
CA PHE A 187 -2.68 20.13 -7.38
C PHE A 187 -3.88 19.70 -8.23
N ASP A 188 -3.70 19.68 -9.55
CA ASP A 188 -4.75 19.35 -10.51
C ASP A 188 -5.17 17.88 -10.39
N PHE A 189 -4.21 17.01 -10.09
CA PHE A 189 -4.43 15.58 -9.91
C PHE A 189 -3.61 15.02 -8.75
N VAL A 190 -4.27 14.29 -7.85
CA VAL A 190 -3.62 13.66 -6.68
C VAL A 190 -3.69 12.14 -6.78
N PHE A 191 -2.52 11.51 -6.89
CA PHE A 191 -2.31 10.07 -6.81
C PHE A 191 -2.00 9.66 -5.36
N ARG A 192 -2.64 8.59 -4.89
CA ARG A 192 -2.39 7.98 -3.57
C ARG A 192 -2.11 6.49 -3.70
N CYS A 193 -1.42 5.96 -2.69
CA CYS A 193 -0.98 4.56 -2.70
C CYS A 193 -1.77 3.72 -1.69
N ASN A 194 -2.25 2.56 -2.14
CA ASN A 194 -2.77 1.46 -1.32
C ASN A 194 -3.94 1.86 -0.40
N PHE A 195 -4.87 2.65 -0.94
CA PHE A 195 -6.09 3.07 -0.25
C PHE A 195 -5.82 3.73 1.11
N ALA A 196 -4.74 4.50 1.19
CA ALA A 196 -4.28 5.10 2.43
C ALA A 196 -5.31 6.10 3.01
N PRO A 197 -5.52 6.10 4.33
CA PRO A 197 -6.53 6.95 4.97
C PRO A 197 -6.14 8.43 4.90
N THR A 198 -7.13 9.29 4.67
CA THR A 198 -6.93 10.75 4.59
C THR A 198 -7.69 11.52 5.67
N GLU A 199 -8.86 11.05 6.10
CA GLU A 199 -9.81 11.87 6.85
C GLU A 199 -9.25 12.44 8.16
N ILE A 200 -8.62 11.59 8.98
CA ILE A 200 -8.01 12.02 10.25
C ILE A 200 -6.63 12.65 10.07
N PHE A 201 -6.01 12.47 8.89
CA PHE A 201 -4.66 12.95 8.55
C PHE A 201 -4.68 14.15 7.59
N LYS A 202 -5.87 14.70 7.30
CA LYS A 202 -6.08 15.70 6.23
C LYS A 202 -5.23 16.95 6.35
N LYS A 203 -4.83 17.33 7.57
CA LYS A 203 -3.93 18.47 7.80
C LYS A 203 -2.58 18.24 7.14
N ASP A 204 -2.10 17.01 7.15
CA ASP A 204 -0.80 16.61 6.66
C ASP A 204 -0.84 16.10 5.22
N VAL A 205 -1.90 15.36 4.84
CA VAL A 205 -1.94 14.65 3.55
C VAL A 205 -3.06 15.12 2.61
N GLY A 206 -3.93 16.02 3.05
CA GLY A 206 -5.10 16.51 2.30
C GLY A 206 -6.19 15.45 2.12
N ARG A 207 -7.35 15.86 1.60
CA ARG A 207 -8.48 14.96 1.27
C ARG A 207 -8.58 14.63 -0.21
N ARG A 208 -8.19 15.54 -1.09
CA ARG A 208 -8.30 15.38 -2.55
C ARG A 208 -7.64 14.08 -2.99
N THR A 209 -8.37 13.28 -3.75
CA THR A 209 -7.91 12.00 -4.31
C THR A 209 -8.53 11.88 -5.69
N ASN A 210 -7.70 11.87 -6.73
CA ASN A 210 -8.16 11.64 -8.10
C ASN A 210 -7.87 10.21 -8.54
N MET A 211 -6.85 9.58 -7.97
CA MET A 211 -6.56 8.16 -8.12
C MET A 211 -5.98 7.60 -6.84
N THR A 212 -6.39 6.39 -6.47
CA THR A 212 -5.69 5.59 -5.47
C THR A 212 -5.52 4.16 -5.94
N THR A 213 -4.36 3.57 -5.69
CA THR A 213 -4.21 2.13 -5.89
C THR A 213 -4.92 1.34 -4.79
N PHE A 214 -5.32 0.12 -5.11
CA PHE A 214 -5.98 -0.80 -4.19
C PHE A 214 -5.48 -2.23 -4.42
N ASN A 215 -4.54 -2.69 -3.60
CA ASN A 215 -4.19 -4.10 -3.60
C ASN A 215 -5.38 -4.90 -3.04
N PRO A 216 -5.89 -5.95 -3.72
CA PRO A 216 -7.01 -6.74 -3.21
C PRO A 216 -6.85 -7.23 -1.77
N SER A 217 -5.63 -7.51 -1.30
CA SER A 217 -5.38 -7.92 0.10
C SER A 217 -5.79 -6.88 1.16
N ILE A 218 -6.08 -5.64 0.76
CA ILE A 218 -6.68 -4.61 1.63
C ILE A 218 -8.04 -5.08 2.17
N LEU A 219 -8.83 -5.81 1.37
CA LEU A 219 -10.11 -6.35 1.85
C LEU A 219 -9.91 -7.34 2.99
N GLU A 220 -8.96 -8.25 2.86
CA GLU A 220 -8.64 -9.22 3.90
C GLU A 220 -8.15 -8.50 5.18
N LYS A 221 -7.22 -7.55 5.01
CA LYS A 221 -6.55 -6.90 6.13
C LYS A 221 -7.43 -5.89 6.89
N TYR A 222 -8.30 -5.16 6.20
CA TYR A 222 -9.01 -4.01 6.78
C TYR A 222 -10.53 -4.10 6.71
N TYR A 223 -11.08 -5.02 5.91
CA TYR A 223 -12.53 -5.19 5.72
C TYR A 223 -12.97 -6.64 5.92
N ASN A 224 -12.16 -7.47 6.59
CA ASN A 224 -12.53 -8.83 6.99
C ASN A 224 -13.16 -9.65 5.84
N ASN A 225 -12.59 -9.56 4.64
CA ASN A 225 -13.10 -10.21 3.43
C ASN A 225 -14.58 -9.95 3.12
N LEU A 226 -15.14 -8.83 3.57
CA LEU A 226 -16.54 -8.45 3.37
C LEU A 226 -17.54 -9.50 3.92
N LEU A 227 -17.16 -10.25 4.95
CA LEU A 227 -17.94 -11.36 5.50
C LEU A 227 -19.21 -10.90 6.24
N THR A 228 -19.22 -9.68 6.79
CA THR A 228 -20.37 -9.15 7.53
C THR A 228 -21.02 -7.95 6.82
N VAL A 229 -22.29 -7.70 7.14
CA VAL A 229 -23.01 -6.51 6.64
C VAL A 229 -22.29 -5.22 7.05
N GLN A 230 -21.73 -5.17 8.26
CA GLN A 230 -20.99 -4.00 8.73
C GLN A 230 -19.70 -3.79 7.92
N ASP A 231 -18.95 -4.85 7.64
CA ASP A 231 -17.72 -4.78 6.83
C ASP A 231 -18.00 -4.31 5.41
N ARG A 232 -19.08 -4.84 4.80
CA ARG A 232 -19.57 -4.44 3.48
C ARG A 232 -19.99 -2.97 3.45
N ASN A 233 -20.74 -2.52 4.45
CA ASN A 233 -21.15 -1.12 4.57
C ASN A 233 -19.93 -0.20 4.78
N ASN A 234 -18.96 -0.59 5.62
CA ASN A 234 -17.74 0.17 5.83
C ASN A 234 -16.96 0.33 4.51
N PHE A 235 -16.82 -0.75 3.74
CA PHE A 235 -16.16 -0.70 2.44
C PHE A 235 -16.93 0.16 1.44
N PHE A 236 -18.25 0.01 1.36
CA PHE A 236 -19.12 0.84 0.53
C PHE A 236 -18.96 2.33 0.85
N LEU A 237 -18.98 2.70 2.13
CA LEU A 237 -18.81 4.09 2.57
C LEU A 237 -17.42 4.63 2.25
N SER A 238 -16.38 3.81 2.36
CA SER A 238 -15.02 4.19 1.96
C SER A 238 -14.93 4.44 0.45
N LEU A 239 -15.57 3.61 -0.37
CA LEU A 239 -15.64 3.80 -1.83
C LEU A 239 -16.47 5.03 -2.21
N LYS A 240 -17.59 5.26 -1.52
CA LYS A 240 -18.45 6.44 -1.76
C LYS A 240 -17.71 7.76 -1.55
N LYS A 241 -16.75 7.80 -0.61
CA LYS A 241 -15.89 8.98 -0.37
C LYS A 241 -14.92 9.28 -1.51
N LEU A 242 -14.60 8.30 -2.36
CA LEU A 242 -13.76 8.52 -3.53
C LEU A 242 -14.50 9.25 -4.66
N ASP A 243 -15.83 9.35 -4.60
CA ASP A 243 -16.66 9.98 -5.62
C ASP A 243 -16.25 9.50 -7.03
N GLY A 244 -15.88 10.39 -7.95
CA GLY A 244 -15.48 10.06 -9.32
C GLY A 244 -14.01 9.64 -9.50
N ALA A 245 -13.25 9.41 -8.42
CA ALA A 245 -11.83 9.05 -8.50
C ALA A 245 -11.62 7.66 -9.14
N ILE A 246 -10.40 7.45 -9.65
CA ILE A 246 -9.97 6.16 -10.17
C ILE A 246 -9.49 5.26 -9.03
N LEU A 247 -10.10 4.08 -8.91
CA LEU A 247 -9.62 2.99 -8.07
C LEU A 247 -8.83 2.01 -8.95
N TRP A 248 -7.51 2.00 -8.77
CA TRP A 248 -6.59 1.23 -9.61
C TRP A 248 -6.17 -0.06 -8.92
N ILE A 249 -6.64 -1.20 -9.42
CA ILE A 249 -6.66 -2.49 -8.71
C ILE A 249 -5.72 -3.50 -9.40
N PRO A 250 -4.44 -3.60 -8.99
CA PRO A 250 -3.49 -4.54 -9.57
C PRO A 250 -3.72 -5.98 -9.11
N ALA A 251 -4.77 -6.61 -9.63
CA ALA A 251 -5.16 -7.98 -9.29
C ALA A 251 -4.19 -9.04 -9.82
N PHE A 252 -3.45 -8.76 -10.89
CA PHE A 252 -2.57 -9.70 -11.58
C PHE A 252 -1.08 -9.54 -11.21
N PHE A 253 -0.77 -8.94 -10.06
CA PHE A 253 0.62 -8.83 -9.60
C PHE A 253 1.02 -10.01 -8.70
N PHE A 254 0.13 -10.46 -7.80
CA PHE A 254 0.40 -11.54 -6.85
C PHE A 254 -0.72 -12.58 -6.86
N HIS A 255 -0.36 -13.85 -6.95
CA HIS A 255 -1.35 -14.94 -6.92
C HIS A 255 -2.16 -15.00 -5.61
N THR A 256 -1.63 -14.46 -4.52
CA THR A 256 -2.36 -14.34 -3.24
C THR A 256 -3.58 -13.44 -3.33
N SER A 257 -3.69 -12.59 -4.36
CA SER A 257 -4.87 -11.76 -4.62
C SER A 257 -6.03 -12.53 -5.26
N ALA A 258 -5.83 -13.77 -5.71
CA ALA A 258 -6.81 -14.50 -6.54
C ALA A 258 -8.20 -14.63 -5.90
N THR A 259 -8.27 -15.13 -4.67
CA THR A 259 -9.53 -15.40 -3.96
C THR A 259 -10.24 -14.10 -3.61
N VAL A 260 -9.50 -13.15 -3.03
CA VAL A 260 -10.03 -11.84 -2.60
C VAL A 260 -10.47 -10.99 -3.80
N THR A 261 -9.84 -11.16 -4.97
CA THR A 261 -10.29 -10.51 -6.21
C THR A 261 -11.70 -10.96 -6.60
N ARG A 262 -12.07 -12.24 -6.39
CA ARG A 262 -13.44 -12.70 -6.67
C ARG A 262 -14.46 -12.02 -5.78
N THR A 263 -14.19 -11.96 -4.47
CA THR A 263 -15.02 -11.22 -3.50
C THR A 263 -15.18 -9.75 -3.88
N LEU A 264 -14.09 -9.10 -4.31
CA LEU A 264 -14.10 -7.71 -4.74
C LEU A 264 -14.95 -7.51 -6.01
N VAL A 265 -14.83 -8.41 -6.98
CA VAL A 265 -15.62 -8.40 -8.22
C VAL A 265 -17.11 -8.55 -7.90
N ASP A 266 -17.48 -9.54 -7.09
CA ASP A 266 -18.87 -9.79 -6.74
C ASP A 266 -19.48 -8.57 -6.03
N PHE A 267 -18.73 -7.94 -5.11
CA PHE A 267 -19.16 -6.71 -4.46
C PHE A 267 -19.44 -5.57 -5.46
N PHE A 268 -18.57 -5.35 -6.44
CA PHE A 268 -18.78 -4.29 -7.43
C PHE A 268 -19.91 -4.59 -8.41
N VAL A 269 -20.13 -5.86 -8.77
CA VAL A 269 -21.28 -6.26 -9.58
C VAL A 269 -22.58 -6.02 -8.82
N GLU A 270 -22.63 -6.40 -7.55
CA GLU A 270 -23.80 -6.21 -6.68
C GLU A 270 -24.17 -4.72 -6.51
N HIS A 271 -23.17 -3.85 -6.41
CA HIS A 271 -23.36 -2.40 -6.21
C HIS A 271 -23.23 -1.59 -7.50
N ARG A 272 -23.39 -2.22 -8.67
CA ARG A 272 -23.29 -1.55 -9.97
C ARG A 272 -24.27 -0.37 -10.03
N GLY A 273 -23.76 0.79 -10.44
CA GLY A 273 -24.54 2.03 -10.55
C GLY A 273 -24.76 2.79 -9.24
N GLN A 274 -24.37 2.23 -8.09
CA GLN A 274 -24.51 2.89 -6.78
C GLN A 274 -23.28 3.71 -6.38
N LEU A 275 -22.13 3.43 -7.01
CA LEU A 275 -20.85 4.10 -6.78
C LEU A 275 -20.40 4.82 -8.06
N LYS A 276 -19.85 6.02 -7.90
CA LYS A 276 -19.27 6.81 -9.00
C LYS A 276 -17.81 6.49 -9.29
N VAL A 277 -17.19 5.65 -8.45
CA VAL A 277 -15.77 5.31 -8.54
C VAL A 277 -15.47 4.66 -9.90
N GLN A 278 -14.40 5.10 -10.54
CA GLN A 278 -13.97 4.55 -11.83
C GLN A 278 -13.00 3.39 -11.57
N LEU A 279 -13.35 2.19 -12.03
CA LEU A 279 -12.51 1.01 -11.83
C LEU A 279 -11.47 0.90 -12.95
N ALA A 280 -10.22 0.64 -12.57
CA ALA A 280 -9.12 0.36 -13.48
C ALA A 280 -8.37 -0.88 -13.01
N TRP A 281 -8.15 -1.83 -13.92
CA TRP A 281 -7.59 -3.15 -13.65
C TRP A 281 -6.37 -3.38 -14.54
N PRO A 282 -5.16 -2.94 -14.15
CA PRO A 282 -3.97 -3.18 -14.95
C PRO A 282 -3.74 -4.68 -15.17
N GLY A 283 -3.29 -5.03 -16.37
CA GLY A 283 -2.84 -6.39 -16.70
C GLY A 283 -1.40 -6.66 -16.22
N ASN A 284 -0.71 -7.52 -16.97
CA ASN A 284 0.70 -7.86 -16.74
C ASN A 284 1.63 -6.78 -17.31
N ILE A 285 1.82 -5.69 -16.58
CA ILE A 285 2.56 -4.50 -17.06
C ILE A 285 3.97 -4.38 -16.47
N MET A 286 4.28 -5.09 -15.40
CA MET A 286 5.50 -4.81 -14.63
C MET A 286 6.77 -5.17 -15.40
N GLN A 287 6.72 -6.10 -16.36
CA GLN A 287 7.87 -6.41 -17.22
C GLN A 287 8.34 -5.18 -18.02
N TYR A 288 7.42 -4.36 -18.52
CA TYR A 288 7.72 -3.16 -19.29
C TYR A 288 8.22 -2.05 -18.38
N VAL A 289 7.53 -1.83 -17.25
CA VAL A 289 7.92 -0.84 -16.24
C VAL A 289 9.32 -1.16 -15.68
N ASN A 290 9.59 -2.42 -15.33
CA ASN A 290 10.89 -2.88 -14.85
C ASN A 290 11.99 -2.66 -15.90
N SER A 291 11.69 -2.89 -17.19
CA SER A 291 12.67 -2.72 -18.26
C SER A 291 13.16 -1.27 -18.37
N TYR A 292 12.25 -0.30 -18.25
CA TYR A 292 12.63 1.11 -18.19
C TYR A 292 13.50 1.42 -16.97
N TRP A 293 13.05 1.09 -15.76
CA TRP A 293 13.81 1.42 -14.54
C TRP A 293 15.15 0.70 -14.42
N LYS A 294 15.29 -0.47 -15.05
CA LYS A 294 16.58 -1.17 -15.17
C LYS A 294 17.62 -0.33 -15.93
N THR A 295 17.21 0.48 -16.92
CA THR A 295 18.13 1.41 -17.61
C THR A 295 18.64 2.54 -16.71
N LYS A 296 17.92 2.84 -15.64
CA LYS A 296 18.28 3.81 -14.60
C LYS A 296 18.99 3.13 -13.42
N GLN A 297 19.58 1.96 -13.64
CA GLN A 297 20.30 1.16 -12.66
C GLN A 297 19.46 0.77 -11.44
N LEU A 298 18.13 0.72 -11.60
CA LEU A 298 17.20 0.29 -10.55
C LEU A 298 16.59 -1.06 -10.94
N SER A 299 17.08 -2.14 -10.32
CA SER A 299 16.66 -3.51 -10.63
C SER A 299 16.30 -4.33 -9.37
N PRO A 300 15.32 -3.89 -8.57
CA PRO A 300 14.83 -4.69 -7.45
C PRO A 300 14.07 -5.91 -7.95
N LYS A 301 13.87 -6.90 -7.07
CA LYS A 301 12.90 -7.99 -7.31
C LYS A 301 11.50 -7.46 -7.59
N ARG A 302 11.14 -6.34 -6.95
CA ARG A 302 9.85 -5.68 -7.08
C ARG A 302 9.97 -4.17 -6.84
N LEU A 303 9.58 -3.39 -7.85
CA LEU A 303 9.39 -1.94 -7.71
C LEU A 303 8.25 -1.63 -6.73
N SER A 304 8.37 -0.53 -5.99
CA SER A 304 7.29 -0.07 -5.10
C SER A 304 6.08 0.46 -5.87
N THR A 305 4.93 0.50 -5.20
CA THR A 305 3.75 1.21 -5.72
C THR A 305 4.06 2.69 -5.96
N GLY A 306 4.93 3.31 -5.16
CA GLY A 306 5.24 4.74 -5.27
C GLY A 306 5.92 5.09 -6.60
N ILE A 307 6.96 4.35 -6.97
CA ILE A 307 7.67 4.57 -8.24
C ILE A 307 6.81 4.16 -9.46
N LEU A 308 5.94 3.16 -9.29
CA LEU A 308 4.92 2.83 -10.29
C LEU A 308 3.95 3.99 -10.48
N MET A 309 3.46 4.63 -9.41
CA MET A 309 2.59 5.80 -9.53
C MET A 309 3.30 6.99 -10.18
N TYR A 310 4.59 7.21 -9.90
CA TYR A 310 5.37 8.21 -10.63
C TYR A 310 5.43 7.89 -12.13
N THR A 311 5.65 6.62 -12.49
CA THR A 311 5.66 6.15 -13.88
C THR A 311 4.32 6.46 -14.56
N LEU A 312 3.19 6.10 -13.93
CA LEU A 312 1.86 6.39 -14.49
C LEU A 312 1.60 7.89 -14.60
N ALA A 313 1.91 8.66 -13.55
CA ALA A 313 1.72 10.12 -13.53
C ALA A 313 2.48 10.81 -14.66
N SER A 314 3.68 10.33 -15.03
CA SER A 314 4.48 10.91 -16.11
C SER A 314 3.73 10.94 -17.45
N SER A 315 2.80 10.01 -17.70
CA SER A 315 2.02 9.97 -18.94
C SER A 315 0.98 11.08 -19.08
N MET A 316 0.50 11.63 -17.96
CA MET A 316 -0.66 12.54 -17.93
C MET A 316 -0.39 13.87 -17.23
N CYS A 317 0.82 14.09 -16.71
CA CYS A 317 1.19 15.29 -15.96
C CYS A 317 2.30 16.08 -16.67
N ASP A 318 2.25 17.41 -16.60
CA ASP A 318 3.37 18.27 -17.02
C ASP A 318 4.44 18.38 -15.94
N GLN A 319 4.07 18.31 -14.67
CA GLN A 319 4.99 18.41 -13.55
C GLN A 319 4.52 17.52 -12.38
N ILE A 320 5.46 16.86 -11.70
CA ILE A 320 5.16 15.92 -10.61
C ILE A 320 5.85 16.33 -9.32
N HIS A 321 5.08 16.41 -8.24
CA HIS A 321 5.54 16.64 -6.88
C HIS A 321 5.30 15.38 -6.03
N LEU A 322 6.32 14.95 -5.31
CA LEU A 322 6.34 13.76 -4.49
C LEU A 322 6.26 14.14 -3.01
N TYR A 323 5.31 13.52 -2.31
CA TYR A 323 5.10 13.65 -0.88
C TYR A 323 5.13 12.27 -0.22
N GLY A 324 5.75 12.12 0.96
CA GLY A 324 5.74 10.83 1.67
C GLY A 324 6.63 9.76 1.04
N PHE A 325 7.68 10.16 0.33
CA PHE A 325 8.72 9.29 -0.23
C PHE A 325 9.97 9.35 0.64
N TRP A 326 9.94 8.67 1.78
CA TRP A 326 11.06 8.60 2.72
C TRP A 326 11.07 7.23 3.41
N PRO A 327 11.98 6.32 3.01
CA PRO A 327 11.97 4.93 3.47
C PRO A 327 12.82 4.71 4.74
N PHE A 328 12.97 5.72 5.60
CA PHE A 328 13.82 5.64 6.78
C PHE A 328 13.06 5.99 8.05
N GLY A 329 13.49 5.41 9.18
CA GLY A 329 12.83 5.53 10.49
C GLY A 329 13.20 6.76 11.30
N TRP A 330 13.77 7.78 10.66
CA TRP A 330 14.19 9.02 11.31
C TRP A 330 13.86 10.21 10.41
N ASP A 331 13.52 11.34 11.01
CA ASP A 331 13.18 12.57 10.31
C ASP A 331 14.46 13.27 9.83
N PRO A 332 14.56 13.64 8.54
CA PRO A 332 15.79 14.20 7.99
C PRO A 332 16.15 15.59 8.53
N ASN A 333 15.20 16.34 9.09
CA ASN A 333 15.40 17.70 9.60
C ASN A 333 15.70 17.70 11.10
N THR A 334 15.08 16.80 11.85
CA THR A 334 15.09 16.81 13.33
C THR A 334 15.81 15.62 13.95
N GLY A 335 16.11 14.58 13.16
CA GLY A 335 16.69 13.32 13.64
C GLY A 335 15.76 12.48 14.52
N LYS A 336 14.51 12.92 14.74
CA LYS A 336 13.54 12.20 15.58
C LYS A 336 13.06 10.92 14.89
N GLU A 337 12.70 9.92 15.68
CA GLU A 337 12.13 8.68 15.14
C GLU A 337 10.82 8.96 14.37
N LEU A 338 10.68 8.31 13.21
CA LEU A 338 9.48 8.31 12.39
C LEU A 338 8.87 6.91 12.31
N PRO A 339 7.52 6.79 12.31
CA PRO A 339 6.88 5.55 11.96
C PRO A 339 7.10 5.22 10.47
N TYR A 340 6.85 3.97 10.08
CA TYR A 340 6.95 3.59 8.66
C TYR A 340 5.84 4.27 7.84
N HIS A 341 4.60 4.24 8.31
CA HIS A 341 3.49 4.97 7.70
C HIS A 341 3.03 6.17 8.52
N TYR A 342 2.53 7.21 7.86
CA TYR A 342 1.91 8.36 8.54
C TYR A 342 0.64 7.99 9.32
N TYR A 343 0.03 6.84 9.00
CA TYR A 343 -1.16 6.32 9.65
C TYR A 343 -0.89 5.19 10.65
N ASP A 344 0.38 4.89 10.93
CA ASP A 344 0.72 4.00 12.05
C ASP A 344 0.38 4.69 13.38
N LYS A 345 0.14 3.90 14.43
CA LYS A 345 -0.15 4.45 15.76
C LYS A 345 1.08 5.21 16.28
N LYS A 346 0.85 6.30 17.01
CA LYS A 346 1.94 7.07 17.63
C LYS A 346 2.80 6.15 18.52
N GLY A 347 4.11 6.17 18.30
CA GLY A 347 5.07 5.31 19.01
C GLY A 347 5.30 3.93 18.36
N THR A 348 4.65 3.62 17.23
CA THR A 348 5.00 2.44 16.43
C THR A 348 6.42 2.58 15.91
N LYS A 349 7.29 1.63 16.28
CA LYS A 349 8.68 1.59 15.82
C LYS A 349 8.74 1.30 14.31
N PHE A 350 9.66 1.98 13.63
CA PHE A 350 9.99 1.69 12.25
C PHE A 350 10.42 0.23 12.09
N THR A 351 10.01 -0.41 11.00
CA THR A 351 10.34 -1.81 10.74
C THR A 351 10.72 -2.00 9.27
N THR A 352 11.87 -2.63 9.06
CA THR A 352 12.41 -2.96 7.75
C THR A 352 11.78 -4.22 7.14
N LYS A 353 11.06 -5.03 7.93
CA LYS A 353 10.44 -6.27 7.44
C LYS A 353 9.48 -6.03 6.28
N TRP A 354 8.78 -4.90 6.28
CA TRP A 354 7.81 -4.55 5.23
C TRP A 354 8.46 -4.14 3.90
N GLN A 355 9.77 -3.85 3.89
CA GLN A 355 10.51 -3.45 2.70
C GLN A 355 11.46 -4.52 2.17
N GLU A 356 11.57 -5.70 2.80
CA GLU A 356 12.54 -6.75 2.39
C GLU A 356 12.37 -7.23 0.94
N SER A 357 11.15 -7.14 0.41
CA SER A 357 10.86 -7.48 -0.99
C SER A 357 11.12 -6.33 -1.97
N HIS A 358 11.47 -5.14 -1.49
CA HIS A 358 11.71 -3.92 -2.25
C HIS A 358 13.16 -3.43 -2.04
N GLN A 359 13.60 -2.48 -2.86
CA GLN A 359 14.84 -1.72 -2.62
C GLN A 359 14.50 -0.24 -2.42
N LEU A 360 13.65 0.07 -1.44
CA LEU A 360 13.15 1.44 -1.22
C LEU A 360 14.27 2.48 -1.02
N PRO A 361 15.39 2.20 -0.32
CA PRO A 361 16.50 3.14 -0.26
C PRO A 361 17.14 3.43 -1.63
N ALA A 362 17.22 2.44 -2.52
CA ALA A 362 17.74 2.62 -3.88
C ALA A 362 16.76 3.43 -4.75
N GLU A 363 15.46 3.15 -4.63
CA GLU A 363 14.41 3.95 -5.27
C GLU A 363 14.48 5.42 -4.80
N PHE A 364 14.59 5.64 -3.49
CA PHE A 364 14.73 6.99 -2.93
C PHE A 364 15.97 7.71 -3.46
N LYS A 365 17.13 7.04 -3.50
CA LYS A 365 18.36 7.62 -4.05
C LYS A 365 18.18 8.09 -5.50
N LEU A 366 17.49 7.29 -6.32
CA LEU A 366 17.19 7.65 -7.70
C LEU A 366 16.21 8.83 -7.76
N LEU A 367 15.11 8.80 -6.99
CA LEU A 367 14.14 9.90 -6.94
C LEU A 367 14.76 11.20 -6.44
N TYR A 368 15.70 11.12 -5.51
CA TYR A 368 16.47 12.26 -5.01
C TYR A 368 17.39 12.83 -6.09
N LYS A 369 18.09 11.99 -6.85
CA LYS A 369 18.86 12.43 -8.02
C LYS A 369 17.95 13.11 -9.06
N MET A 370 16.78 12.54 -9.33
CA MET A 370 15.80 13.16 -10.24
C MET A 370 15.27 14.49 -9.71
N HIS A 371 15.21 14.66 -8.38
CA HIS A 371 14.87 15.93 -7.75
C HIS A 371 15.92 17.00 -8.02
N THR A 372 17.21 16.68 -7.85
CA THR A 372 18.31 17.63 -8.09
C THR A 372 18.47 17.98 -9.57
N GLU A 373 18.08 17.08 -10.47
CA GLU A 373 18.02 17.30 -11.93
C GLU A 373 16.77 18.08 -12.39
N GLY A 374 15.85 18.41 -11.47
CA GLY A 374 14.63 19.18 -11.78
C GLY A 374 13.52 18.37 -12.47
N LEU A 375 13.62 17.04 -12.52
CA LEU A 375 12.63 16.15 -13.15
C LEU A 375 11.36 15.96 -12.30
N LEU A 376 11.49 16.10 -10.99
CA LEU A 376 10.40 16.02 -10.03
C LEU A 376 10.72 16.89 -8.81
N LYS A 377 9.70 17.29 -8.05
CA LYS A 377 9.93 17.94 -6.74
C LYS A 377 9.74 16.92 -5.64
N LEU A 378 10.76 16.64 -4.83
CA LEU A 378 10.66 15.74 -3.68
C LEU A 378 10.55 16.56 -2.39
N SER A 379 9.40 16.46 -1.70
CA SER A 379 9.15 17.18 -0.45
C SER A 379 9.57 16.36 0.78
N LEU A 380 10.56 16.86 1.51
CA LEU A 380 11.15 16.23 2.71
C LEU A 380 11.05 17.10 3.98
N SER A 381 10.29 18.18 3.93
CA SER A 381 10.13 19.15 5.02
C SER A 381 8.65 19.54 5.18
N HIS A 382 8.36 20.27 6.26
CA HIS A 382 7.03 20.81 6.48
C HIS A 382 6.65 21.82 5.38
N CYS A 383 5.37 21.84 5.02
CA CYS A 383 4.82 22.83 4.10
C CYS A 383 4.41 24.11 4.84
N ALA A 384 4.46 25.22 4.11
CA ALA A 384 4.10 26.55 4.61
C ALA A 384 2.58 26.74 4.72
#